data_AF-A0A3D4NEI2-F1
#
_entry.id   AF-A0A3D4NEI2-F1
#
_cell.length_a   1.000
_cell.length_b   1.000
_cell.length_c   1.000
_cell.angle_alpha   90.00
_cell.angle_beta   90.00
_cell.angle_gamma   90.00
#
_symmetry.space_group_name_H-M   'P 1'
#
loop_
_entity.id
_entity.type
_entity.pdbx_description
1 polymer ?
#
loop_
_entity_poly.entity_id
_entity_poly.type
_entity_poly.pdbx_seq_one_letter_code
_entity_poly.pdbx_strand_id
1 'polypeptide(L)'
;MAFLDFIFGPKLYPAELSKEVQSLLNELINIGIKEDYLSERPGNGYNAQCRHVRTRAIGKRLDEIGGNKLMQWAYARVSKKAGKVSASHLEYAWTDVGQWEA
;
A
#
# COMPACT_ATOMS: atom_id res chain seq x y z
N MET A 1 -6.59 -4.76 19.65
CA MET A 1 -7.96 -5.22 19.34
C MET A 1 -8.37 -5.03 17.87
N ALA A 2 -7.82 -4.04 17.13
CA ALA A 2 -8.23 -3.74 15.74
C ALA A 2 -8.00 -4.82 14.65
N PHE A 3 -7.18 -5.86 14.89
CA PHE A 3 -6.82 -6.83 13.85
C PHE A 3 -7.91 -7.89 13.58
N LEU A 4 -8.76 -8.20 14.57
CA LEU A 4 -9.83 -9.19 14.43
C LEU A 4 -11.08 -8.58 13.76
N ASP A 5 -11.45 -7.36 14.14
CA ASP A 5 -12.53 -6.59 13.48
C ASP A 5 -12.25 -6.33 12.01
N PHE A 6 -10.97 -6.31 11.64
CA PHE A 6 -10.53 -6.14 10.27
C PHE A 6 -10.86 -7.40 9.39
N ILE A 7 -10.71 -8.61 9.95
CA ILE A 7 -10.94 -9.87 9.21
C ILE A 7 -12.44 -10.21 9.13
N PHE A 8 -13.22 -9.87 10.16
CA PHE A 8 -14.66 -10.16 10.26
C PHE A 8 -15.57 -8.95 10.01
N GLY A 9 -14.98 -7.78 9.73
CA GLY A 9 -15.71 -6.56 9.41
C GLY A 9 -16.35 -6.57 8.02
N PRO A 10 -17.13 -5.52 7.68
CA PRO A 10 -17.73 -5.38 6.37
C PRO A 10 -16.66 -5.50 5.27
N LYS A 11 -16.98 -6.23 4.18
CA LYS A 11 -16.09 -6.37 3.02
C LYS A 11 -15.64 -4.98 2.58
N LEU A 12 -14.33 -4.75 2.58
CA LEU A 12 -13.72 -3.46 2.25
C LEU A 12 -13.74 -3.14 0.77
N TYR A 13 -14.05 -4.14 -0.05
CA TYR A 13 -14.16 -4.02 -1.49
C TYR A 13 -15.19 -5.03 -2.03
N PRO A 14 -15.89 -4.70 -3.13
CA PRO A 14 -16.76 -5.62 -3.85
C PRO A 14 -16.03 -6.91 -4.26
N ALA A 15 -16.75 -8.04 -4.30
CA ALA A 15 -16.15 -9.34 -4.65
C ALA A 15 -15.53 -9.36 -6.07
N GLU A 16 -16.10 -8.58 -6.99
CA GLU A 16 -15.63 -8.43 -8.37
C GLU A 16 -14.21 -7.82 -8.45
N LEU A 17 -13.89 -6.91 -7.53
CA LEU A 17 -12.59 -6.24 -7.47
C LEU A 17 -11.55 -7.02 -6.66
N SER A 18 -11.91 -8.18 -6.10
CA SER A 18 -11.01 -8.99 -5.27
C SER A 18 -9.73 -9.37 -5.99
N LYS A 19 -9.80 -9.75 -7.27
CA LYS A 19 -8.63 -10.10 -8.08
C LYS A 19 -7.70 -8.90 -8.28
N GLU A 20 -8.27 -7.72 -8.53
CA GLU A 20 -7.51 -6.49 -8.68
C GLU A 20 -6.81 -6.11 -7.38
N VAL A 21 -7.53 -6.09 -6.25
CA VAL A 21 -6.96 -5.76 -4.94
C VAL A 21 -5.83 -6.73 -4.56
N GLN A 22 -6.00 -8.03 -4.80
CA GLN A 22 -4.95 -9.01 -4.52
C GLN A 22 -3.73 -8.81 -5.43
N SER A 23 -3.93 -8.47 -6.71
CA SER A 23 -2.84 -8.16 -7.63
C SER A 23 -2.05 -6.93 -7.16
N LEU A 24 -2.75 -5.86 -6.79
CA LEU A 24 -2.15 -4.62 -6.29
C LEU A 24 -1.36 -4.86 -5.00
N LEU A 25 -1.92 -5.63 -4.07
CA LEU A 25 -1.25 -6.02 -2.84
C LEU A 25 0.02 -6.84 -3.10
N ASN A 26 -0.06 -7.84 -3.98
CA ASN A 26 1.09 -8.67 -4.32
C ASN A 26 2.20 -7.85 -4.99
N GLU A 27 1.81 -6.87 -5.80
CA GLU A 27 2.75 -5.94 -6.42
C GLU A 27 3.46 -5.07 -5.37
N LEU A 28 2.73 -4.50 -4.39
CA LEU A 28 3.34 -3.78 -3.26
C LEU A 28 4.35 -4.67 -2.54
N ILE A 29 3.93 -5.87 -2.13
CA ILE A 29 4.80 -6.82 -1.43
C ILE A 29 6.07 -7.09 -2.24
N ASN A 30 5.95 -7.30 -3.55
CA ASN A 30 7.10 -7.54 -4.42
C ASN A 30 8.03 -6.33 -4.50
N ILE A 31 7.50 -5.11 -4.63
CA ILE A 31 8.31 -3.87 -4.61
C ILE A 31 9.07 -3.77 -3.30
N GLY A 32 8.38 -3.94 -2.16
CA GLY A 32 9.01 -3.85 -0.84
C GLY A 32 10.02 -4.95 -0.50
N ILE A 33 10.04 -6.05 -1.25
CA ILE A 33 11.03 -7.14 -1.12
C ILE A 33 12.21 -6.97 -2.08
N LYS A 34 11.97 -6.55 -3.32
CA LYS A 34 12.97 -6.55 -4.39
C LYS A 34 13.67 -5.22 -4.59
N GLU A 35 12.96 -4.14 -4.30
CA GLU A 35 13.40 -2.76 -4.53
C GLU A 35 13.27 -2.04 -3.19
N ASP A 36 12.57 -0.92 -3.16
CA ASP A 36 12.06 -0.27 -1.96
C ASP A 36 10.92 0.66 -2.38
N TYR A 37 10.22 1.27 -1.43
CA TYR A 37 9.19 2.29 -1.73
C TYR A 37 9.77 3.70 -1.82
N LEU A 38 11.01 3.87 -1.34
CA LEU A 38 11.75 5.13 -1.34
C LEU A 38 13.11 4.96 -2.00
N SER A 39 13.67 6.05 -2.49
CA SER A 39 15.03 6.10 -3.02
C SER A 39 15.84 7.23 -2.38
N GLU A 40 17.16 7.15 -2.52
CA GLU A 40 18.04 8.28 -2.16
C GLU A 40 18.10 9.34 -3.26
N ARG A 41 17.77 8.96 -4.51
CA ARG A 41 17.86 9.82 -5.69
C ARG A 41 16.59 9.73 -6.53
N PRO A 42 16.13 10.83 -7.14
CA PRO A 42 14.97 10.81 -8.02
C PRO A 42 15.25 10.08 -9.34
N GLY A 43 14.21 9.67 -10.05
CA GLY A 43 14.30 8.94 -11.32
C GLY A 43 14.19 7.41 -11.15
N ASN A 44 14.38 6.65 -12.24
CA ASN A 44 14.32 5.18 -12.25
C ASN A 44 13.09 4.57 -11.53
N GLY A 45 11.90 5.12 -11.76
CA GLY A 45 10.65 4.66 -11.10
C GLY A 45 10.26 5.45 -9.85
N TYR A 46 11.07 6.41 -9.41
CA TYR A 46 10.81 7.30 -8.28
C TYR A 46 10.55 8.74 -8.74
N ASN A 47 9.64 9.43 -8.06
CA ASN A 47 9.31 10.83 -8.36
C ASN A 47 10.37 11.81 -7.82
N ALA A 48 10.15 13.11 -8.01
CA ALA A 48 11.05 14.16 -7.54
C ALA A 48 11.26 14.19 -6.02
N GLN A 49 10.36 13.57 -5.25
CA GLN A 49 10.46 13.43 -3.79
C GLN A 49 11.01 12.06 -3.38
N CYS A 50 11.61 11.33 -4.33
CA CYS A 50 12.17 10.00 -4.13
C CYS A 50 11.15 8.96 -3.64
N ARG A 51 9.88 9.11 -4.04
CA ARG A 51 8.80 8.16 -3.71
C ARG A 51 8.47 7.31 -4.94
N HIS A 52 8.37 6.00 -4.76
CA HIS A 52 8.12 5.06 -5.86
C HIS A 52 6.77 5.35 -6.54
N VAL A 53 6.80 5.65 -7.84
CA VAL A 53 5.64 6.13 -8.60
C VAL A 53 4.54 5.07 -8.64
N ARG A 54 4.89 3.81 -8.91
CA ARG A 54 3.92 2.70 -8.94
C ARG A 54 3.26 2.48 -7.58
N THR A 55 4.02 2.46 -6.50
CA THR A 55 3.52 2.35 -5.12
C THR A 55 2.47 3.42 -4.80
N ARG A 56 2.73 4.67 -5.19
CA ARG A 56 1.74 5.76 -5.04
C ARG A 56 0.49 5.55 -5.88
N ALA A 57 0.64 5.10 -7.13
CA ALA A 57 -0.49 4.79 -8.00
C ALA A 57 -1.34 3.64 -7.43
N ILE A 58 -0.71 2.61 -6.86
CA ILE A 58 -1.40 1.52 -6.17
C ILE A 58 -2.16 2.06 -4.95
N GLY A 59 -1.53 2.90 -4.12
CA GLY A 59 -2.20 3.52 -2.97
C GLY A 59 -3.45 4.29 -3.37
N LYS A 60 -3.36 5.11 -4.42
CA LYS A 60 -4.51 5.83 -4.97
C LYS A 60 -5.61 4.89 -5.44
N ARG A 61 -5.25 3.78 -6.10
CA ARG A 61 -6.24 2.80 -6.56
C ARG A 61 -6.92 2.07 -5.40
N LEU A 62 -6.19 1.75 -4.34
CA LEU A 62 -6.77 1.15 -3.13
C LEU A 62 -7.72 2.13 -2.42
N ASP A 63 -7.37 3.42 -2.38
CA ASP A 63 -8.25 4.48 -1.88
C ASP A 63 -9.55 4.58 -2.70
N GLU A 64 -9.45 4.57 -4.04
CA GLU A 64 -10.62 4.58 -4.93
C GLU A 64 -11.55 3.37 -4.72
N ILE A 65 -11.00 2.20 -4.36
CA ILE A 65 -11.77 0.96 -4.20
C ILE A 65 -12.42 0.86 -2.81
N GLY A 66 -11.69 1.20 -1.76
CA GLY A 66 -12.12 0.94 -0.38
C GLY A 66 -11.67 1.98 0.65
N GLY A 67 -11.19 3.13 0.19
CA GLY A 67 -10.72 4.24 0.99
C GLY A 67 -9.53 3.90 1.89
N ASN A 68 -9.31 4.75 2.90
CA ASN A 68 -8.24 4.58 3.88
C ASN A 68 -8.26 3.20 4.57
N LYS A 69 -9.44 2.61 4.81
CA LYS A 69 -9.56 1.28 5.43
C LYS A 69 -8.88 0.19 4.60
N LEU A 70 -9.01 0.24 3.27
CA LEU A 70 -8.35 -0.70 2.36
C LEU A 70 -6.84 -0.40 2.23
N MET A 71 -6.43 0.86 2.36
CA MET A 71 -5.01 1.21 2.41
C MET A 71 -4.35 0.67 3.69
N GLN A 72 -4.95 0.88 4.86
CA GLN A 72 -4.46 0.36 6.15
C GLN A 72 -4.38 -1.17 6.17
N TRP A 73 -5.35 -1.83 5.53
CA TRP A 73 -5.32 -3.27 5.31
C TRP A 73 -4.08 -3.75 4.55
N ALA A 74 -3.80 -3.10 3.43
CA ALA A 74 -2.71 -3.44 2.55
C ALA A 74 -1.38 -3.18 3.26
N TYR A 75 -1.26 -2.04 3.95
CA TYR A 75 -0.13 -1.70 4.80
C TYR A 75 0.16 -2.80 5.84
N ALA A 76 -0.87 -3.25 6.58
CA ALA A 76 -0.69 -4.29 7.59
C ALA A 76 -0.20 -5.62 6.99
N ARG A 77 -0.57 -5.94 5.75
CA ARG A 77 -0.11 -7.14 5.04
C ARG A 77 1.32 -6.98 4.52
N VAL A 78 1.64 -5.81 3.96
CA VAL A 78 3.02 -5.48 3.57
C VAL A 78 3.93 -5.56 4.78
N SER A 79 3.55 -4.97 5.92
CA SER A 79 4.34 -5.04 7.16
C SER A 79 4.63 -6.46 7.62
N LYS A 80 3.66 -7.37 7.46
CA LYS A 80 3.83 -8.80 7.78
C LYS A 80 4.68 -9.55 6.76
N LYS A 81 4.72 -9.13 5.49
CA LYS A 81 5.32 -9.89 4.37
C LYS A 81 6.67 -9.35 3.92
N ALA A 82 6.79 -8.03 3.76
CA ALA A 82 8.02 -7.34 3.37
C ALA A 82 8.85 -6.87 4.59
N GLY A 83 8.24 -6.83 5.78
CA GLY A 83 8.91 -6.45 7.03
C GLY A 83 8.62 -5.02 7.47
N LYS A 84 9.02 -4.70 8.72
CA LYS A 84 8.70 -3.43 9.37
C LYS A 84 9.38 -2.23 8.71
N VAL A 85 10.63 -2.37 8.29
CA VAL A 85 11.40 -1.29 7.64
C VAL A 85 10.74 -0.89 6.32
N SER A 86 10.49 -1.85 5.44
CA SER A 86 9.79 -1.59 4.18
C SER A 86 8.38 -1.02 4.42
N ALA A 87 7.68 -1.43 5.47
CA ALA A 87 6.40 -0.82 5.81
C ALA A 87 6.54 0.66 6.20
N SER A 88 7.51 1.05 7.02
CA SER A 88 7.75 2.47 7.33
C SER A 88 8.09 3.29 6.07
N HIS A 89 8.77 2.71 5.09
CA HIS A 89 8.99 3.36 3.80
C HIS A 89 7.70 3.48 2.98
N LEU A 90 6.83 2.47 3.02
CA LEU A 90 5.51 2.51 2.37
C LEU A 90 4.63 3.63 2.95
N GLU A 91 4.63 3.75 4.27
CA GLU A 91 3.89 4.79 5.02
C GLU A 91 4.24 6.20 4.52
N TYR A 92 5.53 6.47 4.42
CA TYR A 92 6.03 7.74 3.89
C TYR A 92 5.81 7.87 2.37
N ALA A 93 5.94 6.77 1.63
CA ALA A 93 5.65 6.75 0.19
C ALA A 93 4.18 7.06 -0.11
N TRP A 94 3.26 6.82 0.83
CA TRP A 94 1.83 7.14 0.72
C TRP A 94 1.40 8.47 1.33
N THR A 95 2.30 9.26 1.91
CA THR A 95 1.98 10.64 2.32
C THR A 95 1.36 11.40 1.13
N ASP A 96 0.25 12.10 1.35
CA ASP A 96 -0.53 12.80 0.31
C ASP A 96 -1.15 11.89 -0.78
N VAL A 97 -1.36 10.60 -0.50
CA VAL A 97 -2.08 9.69 -1.41
C VAL A 97 -3.47 9.42 -0.85
N GLY A 98 -4.50 9.86 -1.58
CA GLY A 98 -5.89 9.56 -1.23
C GLY A 98 -6.26 10.10 0.15
N GLN A 99 -6.91 9.26 0.96
CA GLN A 99 -7.24 9.53 2.36
C GLN A 99 -6.25 8.88 3.35
N TRP A 100 -5.00 8.61 2.94
CA TRP A 100 -4.02 7.96 3.81
C TRP A 100 -3.73 8.79 5.06
N GLU A 101 -3.95 8.16 6.21
CA GLU A 101 -3.61 8.69 7.54
C GLU A 101 -2.76 7.63 8.23
N ALA A 102 -1.49 7.98 8.45
CA ALA A 102 -0.49 7.16 9.14
C ALA A 102 -0.70 7.17 10.66
#